data_AF-A0A1I2GS58-F1
#
_entry.id   AF-A0A1I2GS58-F1
#
_cell.length_a   1.000
_cell.length_b   1.000
_cell.length_c   1.000
_cell.angle_alpha   90.00
_cell.angle_beta   90.00
_cell.angle_gamma   90.00
#
_symmetry.space_group_name_H-M   'P 1'
#
loop_
_entity.id
_entity.type
_entity.pdbx_description
1 polymer ?
#
loop_
_entity_poly.entity_id
_entity_poly.type
_entity_poly.pdbx_seq_one_letter_code
_entity_poly.pdbx_strand_id
1 'polypeptide(L)'
;MPGKDLQAHAEEEATGRAMRAAEAEAGEAVRKAREAEDAAAAGLRAAESGADADAGARQRDGERYAQAIAEARAGAPGCTLEVERLIALRRQLAEYVSEPARDAAIAGLEPCRKAALKLRRKHHEAALRDLPRGAARDAVAAALRDDGLADPWVPVQSGALPTPGRKTSSADADEAALAKLRGEATAAAQAVDAAEADLARARQGVAASEARLVQLDEADRAREQAWRGEMQRSANRYLAVAGAAGVAALVGLGVGFFFIARGDAIESGKKSFSTRAERDEAARHARTSSLIGFVVALPFAVIGVVAAHYGLRRQALGKQRIAAGPGGLMIRF
;
A
#
# COMPACT_ATOMS: atom_id res chain seq x y z
N MET A 1 -33.73 -24.06 2.30
CA MET A 1 -33.40 -23.81 0.88
C MET A 1 -31.93 -23.38 0.85
N PRO A 2 -31.03 -24.16 0.25
CA PRO A 2 -29.57 -23.94 0.35
C PRO A 2 -29.05 -22.72 -0.44
N GLY A 3 -29.87 -22.06 -1.26
CA GLY A 3 -29.42 -20.98 -2.13
C GLY A 3 -29.19 -19.62 -1.45
N LYS A 4 -29.88 -19.32 -0.35
CA LYS A 4 -29.76 -18.01 0.33
C LYS A 4 -28.48 -17.87 1.16
N ASP A 5 -28.05 -18.95 1.81
CA ASP A 5 -26.84 -18.94 2.65
C ASP A 5 -25.56 -18.89 1.80
N LEU A 6 -25.52 -19.63 0.68
CA LEU A 6 -24.42 -19.56 -0.29
C LEU A 6 -24.27 -18.16 -0.89
N GLN A 7 -25.39 -17.46 -1.09
CA GLN A 7 -25.37 -16.08 -1.58
C GLN A 7 -24.79 -15.13 -0.53
N ALA A 8 -25.20 -15.26 0.74
CA ALA A 8 -24.66 -14.45 1.83
C ALA A 8 -23.14 -14.66 2.04
N HIS A 9 -22.67 -15.91 1.94
CA HIS A 9 -21.24 -16.22 2.04
C HIS A 9 -20.44 -15.62 0.88
N ALA A 10 -20.97 -15.70 -0.35
CA ALA A 10 -20.33 -15.12 -1.53
C ALA A 10 -20.29 -13.58 -1.48
N GLU A 11 -21.35 -12.95 -0.97
CA GLU A 11 -21.43 -11.49 -0.77
C GLU A 11 -20.43 -11.01 0.30
N GLU A 12 -20.32 -11.72 1.42
CA GLU A 12 -19.36 -11.38 2.48
C GLU A 12 -17.91 -11.62 2.04
N GLU A 13 -17.63 -12.70 1.28
CA GLU A 13 -16.31 -12.92 0.67
C GLU A 13 -15.94 -11.84 -0.34
N ALA A 14 -16.90 -11.39 -1.16
CA ALA A 14 -16.68 -10.30 -2.09
C ALA A 14 -16.37 -8.99 -1.33
N THR A 15 -17.09 -8.75 -0.23
CA THR A 15 -16.85 -7.60 0.67
C THR A 15 -15.46 -7.69 1.31
N GLY A 16 -15.06 -8.85 1.83
CA GLY A 16 -13.72 -9.05 2.41
C GLY A 16 -12.59 -8.93 1.39
N ARG A 17 -12.80 -9.30 0.12
CA ARG A 17 -11.84 -9.04 -0.97
C ARG A 17 -11.73 -7.54 -1.28
N ALA A 18 -12.86 -6.83 -1.34
CA ALA A 18 -12.87 -5.38 -1.55
C ALA A 18 -12.17 -4.62 -0.41
N MET A 19 -12.39 -5.02 0.86
CA MET A 19 -11.73 -4.42 2.01
C MET A 19 -10.20 -4.64 2.00
N ARG A 20 -9.73 -5.83 1.60
CA ARG A 20 -8.29 -6.11 1.46
C ARG A 20 -7.66 -5.32 0.32
N ALA A 21 -8.38 -5.12 -0.79
CA ALA A 21 -7.93 -4.22 -1.84
C ALA A 21 -7.81 -2.77 -1.34
N ALA A 22 -8.81 -2.29 -0.59
CA ALA A 22 -8.77 -0.96 0.02
C ALA A 22 -7.63 -0.81 1.05
N GLU A 23 -7.32 -1.83 1.85
CA GLU A 23 -6.15 -1.82 2.75
C GLU A 23 -4.84 -1.72 1.96
N ALA A 24 -4.70 -2.47 0.87
CA ALA A 24 -3.52 -2.41 0.02
C ALA A 24 -3.35 -1.02 -0.63
N GLU A 25 -4.43 -0.43 -1.14
CA GLU A 25 -4.44 0.94 -1.68
C GLU A 25 -4.06 1.98 -0.62
N ALA A 26 -4.63 1.88 0.60
CA ALA A 26 -4.27 2.75 1.72
C ALA A 26 -2.80 2.58 2.13
N GLY A 27 -2.28 1.35 2.12
CA GLY A 27 -0.87 1.07 2.39
C GLY A 27 0.06 1.69 1.35
N GLU A 28 -0.32 1.64 0.07
CA GLU A 28 0.43 2.32 -0.99
C GLU A 28 0.38 3.84 -0.83
N ALA A 29 -0.77 4.40 -0.42
CA ALA A 29 -0.92 5.83 -0.15
C ALA A 29 0.00 6.29 0.99
N VAL A 30 0.09 5.55 2.10
CA VAL A 30 1.03 5.83 3.21
C VAL A 30 2.47 5.83 2.72
N ARG A 31 2.86 4.83 1.91
CA ARG A 31 4.22 4.75 1.36
C ARG A 31 4.54 5.98 0.50
N LYS A 32 3.65 6.37 -0.41
CA LYS A 32 3.82 7.57 -1.25
C LYS A 32 3.88 8.84 -0.42
N ALA A 33 3.06 8.95 0.63
CA ALA A 33 3.07 10.11 1.52
C ALA A 33 4.42 10.24 2.26
N ARG A 34 4.97 9.13 2.77
CA ARG A 34 6.29 9.11 3.42
C ARG A 34 7.42 9.45 2.45
N GLU A 35 7.40 8.91 1.23
CA GLU A 35 8.36 9.26 0.19
C GLU A 35 8.34 10.78 -0.13
N ALA A 36 7.15 11.39 -0.12
CA ALA A 36 6.99 12.83 -0.31
C ALA A 36 7.50 13.66 0.89
N GLU A 37 7.23 13.21 2.12
CA GLU A 37 7.74 13.84 3.34
C GLU A 37 9.28 13.82 3.38
N ASP A 38 9.90 12.67 3.09
CA ASP A 38 11.35 12.51 3.03
C ASP A 38 11.97 13.43 1.97
N ALA A 39 11.35 13.54 0.79
CA ALA A 39 11.79 14.44 -0.28
C ALA A 39 11.68 15.92 0.14
N ALA A 40 10.58 16.31 0.80
CA ALA A 40 10.41 17.67 1.31
C ALA A 40 11.45 18.00 2.39
N ALA A 41 11.70 17.08 3.32
CA ALA A 41 12.71 17.23 4.36
C ALA A 41 14.15 17.29 3.80
N ALA A 42 14.45 16.55 2.74
CA ALA A 42 15.72 16.64 2.03
C ALA A 42 15.89 17.99 1.32
N GLY A 43 14.83 18.46 0.64
CA GLY A 43 14.81 19.77 0.00
C GLY A 43 15.03 20.92 0.97
N LEU A 44 14.38 20.88 2.15
CA LEU A 44 14.55 21.88 3.19
C LEU A 44 16.00 21.92 3.72
N ARG A 45 16.59 20.76 4.03
CA ARG A 45 17.99 20.67 4.50
C ARG A 45 18.98 21.23 3.47
N ALA A 46 18.77 20.93 2.18
CA ALA A 46 19.61 21.46 1.12
C ALA A 46 19.50 22.99 1.03
N ALA A 47 18.27 23.53 1.11
CA ALA A 47 18.04 24.97 1.10
C ALA A 47 18.67 25.68 2.31
N GLU A 48 18.53 25.12 3.52
CA GLU A 48 19.15 25.68 4.74
C GLU A 48 20.68 25.67 4.64
N SER A 49 21.28 24.58 4.16
CA SER A 49 22.74 24.51 3.97
C SER A 49 23.25 25.53 2.92
N GLY A 50 22.45 25.80 1.89
CA GLY A 50 22.74 26.84 0.89
C GLY A 50 22.66 28.23 1.50
N ALA A 51 21.63 28.50 2.29
CA ALA A 51 21.45 29.78 2.98
C ALA A 51 22.58 30.07 3.98
N ASP A 52 23.04 29.06 4.73
CA ASP A 52 24.17 29.18 5.66
C ASP A 52 25.48 29.46 4.91
N ALA A 53 25.72 28.76 3.79
CA ALA A 53 26.89 28.99 2.95
C ALA A 53 26.91 30.40 2.37
N ASP A 54 25.76 30.90 1.91
CA ASP A 54 25.58 32.25 1.39
C ASP A 54 25.74 33.30 2.49
N ALA A 55 25.20 33.07 3.70
CA ALA A 55 25.40 33.94 4.85
C ALA A 55 26.90 34.05 5.21
N GLY A 56 27.60 32.92 5.26
CA GLY A 56 29.05 32.89 5.48
C GLY A 56 29.83 33.60 4.37
N ALA A 57 29.41 33.50 3.11
CA ALA A 57 30.02 34.23 2.00
C ALA A 57 29.81 35.74 2.15
N ARG A 58 28.59 36.18 2.49
CA ARG A 58 28.26 37.60 2.74
C ARG A 58 29.08 38.17 3.89
N GLN A 59 29.25 37.42 4.98
CA GLN A 59 30.10 37.85 6.09
C GLN A 59 31.54 38.09 5.65
N ARG A 60 32.14 37.12 4.94
CA ARG A 60 33.51 37.24 4.41
C ARG A 60 33.65 38.42 3.46
N ASP A 61 32.65 38.65 2.60
CA ASP A 61 32.64 39.78 1.69
C ASP A 61 32.53 41.13 2.42
N GLY A 62 31.75 41.19 3.51
CA GLY A 62 31.66 42.33 4.40
C GLY A 62 32.97 42.63 5.14
N GLU A 63 33.65 41.59 5.64
CA GLU A 63 34.98 41.72 6.27
C GLU A 63 36.02 42.21 5.27
N ARG A 64 36.03 41.66 4.04
CA ARG A 64 36.91 42.13 2.95
C ARG A 64 36.66 43.58 2.59
N TYR A 65 35.39 44.01 2.54
CA TYR A 65 35.04 45.41 2.29
C TYR A 65 35.53 46.32 3.42
N ALA A 66 35.25 45.96 4.68
CA ALA A 66 35.70 46.72 5.83
C ALA A 66 37.23 46.85 5.88
N GLN A 67 37.95 45.78 5.58
CA GLN A 67 39.41 45.78 5.49
C GLN A 67 39.90 46.70 4.35
N ALA A 68 39.28 46.66 3.18
CA ALA A 68 39.63 47.54 2.07
C ALA A 68 39.41 49.02 2.40
N ILE A 69 38.32 49.36 3.09
CA ILE A 69 38.07 50.73 3.57
C ILE A 69 39.13 51.17 4.58
N ALA A 70 39.46 50.31 5.55
CA ALA A 70 40.46 50.60 6.57
C ALA A 70 41.84 50.81 5.94
N GLU A 71 42.23 49.96 5.01
CA GLU A 71 43.49 50.08 4.28
C GLU A 71 43.55 51.35 3.43
N ALA A 72 42.46 51.68 2.71
CA ALA A 72 42.38 52.91 1.92
C ALA A 72 42.57 54.15 2.81
N ARG A 73 41.94 54.17 3.98
CA ARG A 73 42.07 55.27 4.95
C ARG A 73 43.46 55.35 5.56
N ALA A 74 44.10 54.22 5.84
CA ALA A 74 45.45 54.18 6.40
C ALA A 74 46.53 54.57 5.39
N GLY A 75 46.34 54.21 4.11
CA GLY A 75 47.30 54.45 3.03
C GLY A 75 47.16 55.80 2.34
N ALA A 76 45.99 56.45 2.43
CA ALA A 76 45.74 57.76 1.84
C ALA A 76 46.67 58.87 2.38
N PRO A 77 46.90 58.99 3.71
CA PRO A 77 47.85 59.96 4.25
C PRO A 77 49.27 59.64 3.77
N GLY A 78 49.88 60.54 3.01
CA GLY A 78 51.27 60.40 2.54
C GLY A 78 51.47 59.40 1.40
N CYS A 79 50.41 58.74 0.91
CA CYS A 79 50.47 57.82 -0.22
C CYS A 79 51.52 56.72 -0.08
N THR A 80 51.46 56.02 1.05
CA THR A 80 52.38 54.95 1.42
C THR A 80 52.09 53.62 0.72
N LEU A 81 50.96 53.52 0.01
CA LEU A 81 50.60 52.34 -0.77
C LEU A 81 51.43 52.25 -2.06
N GLU A 82 51.98 51.06 -2.29
CA GLU A 82 52.54 50.69 -3.59
C GLU A 82 51.49 50.83 -4.70
N VAL A 83 51.93 51.23 -5.90
CA VAL A 83 51.03 51.52 -7.03
C VAL A 83 50.13 50.32 -7.37
N GLU A 84 50.68 49.11 -7.39
CA GLU A 84 49.91 47.89 -7.67
C GLU A 84 48.82 47.65 -6.61
N ARG A 85 49.15 47.88 -5.33
CA ARG A 85 48.19 47.70 -4.25
C ARG A 85 47.10 48.77 -4.31
N LEU A 86 47.47 50.00 -4.64
CA LEU A 86 46.52 51.10 -4.84
C LEU A 86 45.49 50.79 -5.95
N ILE A 87 45.96 50.29 -7.10
CA ILE A 87 45.09 49.87 -8.23
C ILE A 87 44.17 48.71 -7.79
N ALA A 88 44.75 47.68 -7.16
CA ALA A 88 43.99 46.53 -6.67
C ALA A 88 42.91 46.94 -5.66
N LEU A 89 43.24 47.85 -4.74
CA LEU A 89 42.33 48.36 -3.73
C LEU A 89 41.18 49.16 -4.36
N ARG A 90 41.46 50.00 -5.36
CA ARG A 90 40.41 50.72 -6.11
C ARG A 90 39.48 49.76 -6.82
N ARG A 91 40.02 48.69 -7.42
CA ARG A 91 39.25 47.65 -8.10
C ARG A 91 38.35 46.89 -7.12
N GLN A 92 38.91 46.46 -5.99
CA GLN A 92 38.16 45.79 -4.93
C GLN A 92 37.02 46.67 -4.42
N LEU A 93 37.27 47.96 -4.14
CA LEU A 93 36.22 48.89 -3.73
C LEU A 93 35.16 49.10 -4.83
N ALA A 94 35.53 49.01 -6.12
CA ALA A 94 34.59 49.15 -7.24
C ALA A 94 33.56 48.00 -7.35
N GLU A 95 33.87 46.83 -6.77
CA GLU A 95 32.98 45.66 -6.80
C GLU A 95 31.72 45.85 -5.93
N TYR A 96 31.78 46.79 -4.99
CA TYR A 96 30.71 47.11 -4.05
C TYR A 96 29.87 48.30 -4.55
N VAL A 97 28.58 48.33 -4.19
CA VAL A 97 27.65 49.43 -4.52
C VAL A 97 28.12 50.75 -3.91
N SER A 98 27.74 51.88 -4.52
CA SER A 98 28.13 53.21 -4.06
C SER A 98 27.56 53.54 -2.71
N GLU A 99 28.44 53.90 -1.78
CA GLU A 99 28.10 54.28 -0.43
C GLU A 99 29.03 55.39 0.06
N PRO A 100 28.57 56.23 1.02
CA PRO A 100 29.37 57.34 1.53
C PRO A 100 30.76 56.91 2.03
N ALA A 101 30.86 55.75 2.70
CA ALA A 101 32.14 55.26 3.24
C ALA A 101 33.12 54.84 2.13
N ARG A 102 32.63 54.11 1.13
CA ARG A 102 33.39 53.72 -0.07
C ARG A 102 33.86 54.94 -0.85
N ASP A 103 32.94 55.87 -1.10
CA ASP A 103 33.21 57.05 -1.91
C ASP A 103 34.19 57.98 -1.20
N ALA A 104 34.07 58.13 0.12
CA ALA A 104 35.06 58.85 0.93
C ALA A 104 36.44 58.17 0.90
N ALA A 105 36.49 56.83 0.96
CA ALA A 105 37.76 56.10 0.84
C ALA A 105 38.40 56.28 -0.54
N ILE A 106 37.63 56.13 -1.62
CA ILE A 106 38.10 56.36 -2.99
C ILE A 106 38.55 57.81 -3.19
N ALA A 107 37.80 58.78 -2.67
CA ALA A 107 38.17 60.19 -2.72
C ALA A 107 39.46 60.48 -1.94
N GLY A 108 39.66 59.84 -0.79
CA GLY A 108 40.90 59.91 -0.03
C GLY A 108 42.12 59.38 -0.78
N LEU A 109 41.92 58.41 -1.69
CA LEU A 109 42.98 57.85 -2.52
C LEU A 109 43.31 58.67 -3.78
N GLU A 110 42.50 59.67 -4.13
CA GLU A 110 42.68 60.50 -5.32
C GLU A 110 44.04 61.24 -5.38
N PRO A 111 44.59 61.78 -4.28
CA PRO A 111 45.96 62.32 -4.27
C PRO A 111 47.01 61.25 -4.62
N CYS A 112 46.81 60.02 -4.14
CA CYS A 112 47.72 58.90 -4.39
C CYS A 112 47.61 58.39 -5.82
N ARG A 113 46.41 58.39 -6.41
CA ARG A 113 46.22 58.18 -7.85
C ARG A 113 47.06 59.15 -8.67
N LYS A 114 47.03 60.45 -8.34
CA LYS A 114 47.81 61.47 -9.07
C LYS A 114 49.32 61.27 -8.93
N ALA A 115 49.79 60.84 -7.76
CA ALA A 115 51.20 60.49 -7.56
C ALA A 115 51.60 59.24 -8.37
N ALA A 116 50.80 58.18 -8.29
CA ALA A 116 50.97 56.94 -9.04
C ALA A 116 50.94 57.17 -10.56
N LEU A 117 50.03 58.01 -11.05
CA LEU A 117 49.92 58.39 -12.46
C LEU A 117 51.23 59.01 -12.98
N LYS A 118 51.86 59.90 -12.20
CA LYS A 118 53.15 60.50 -12.56
C LYS A 118 54.26 59.46 -12.61
N LEU A 119 54.31 58.54 -11.65
CA LEU A 119 55.33 57.50 -11.56
C LEU A 119 55.17 56.48 -12.72
N ARG A 120 53.97 55.95 -12.92
CA ARG A 120 53.66 55.00 -14.00
C ARG A 120 53.89 55.58 -15.37
N ARG A 121 53.49 56.83 -15.60
CA ARG A 121 53.78 57.52 -16.86
C ARG A 121 55.28 57.52 -17.17
N LYS A 122 56.13 57.87 -16.20
CA LYS A 122 57.60 57.83 -16.37
C LYS A 122 58.11 56.41 -16.66
N HIS A 123 57.57 55.40 -15.97
CA HIS A 123 57.97 54.01 -16.19
C HIS A 123 57.60 53.53 -17.60
N HIS A 124 56.38 53.79 -18.05
CA HIS A 124 55.95 53.42 -19.41
C HIS A 124 56.69 54.21 -20.49
N GLU A 125 56.91 55.52 -20.30
CA GLU A 125 57.71 56.32 -21.23
C GLU A 125 59.16 55.80 -21.34
N ALA A 126 59.77 55.39 -20.23
CA ALA A 126 61.11 54.80 -20.23
C ALA A 126 61.14 53.43 -20.94
N ALA A 127 60.12 52.60 -20.75
CA ALA A 127 59.99 51.30 -21.41
C ALA A 127 59.73 51.41 -22.93
N LEU A 128 59.15 52.53 -23.38
CA LEU A 128 58.73 52.76 -24.76
C LEU A 128 59.63 53.76 -25.49
N ARG A 129 60.84 54.02 -24.98
CA ARG A 129 61.79 55.03 -25.50
C ARG A 129 62.14 54.87 -26.98
N ASP A 130 62.10 53.65 -27.50
CA ASP A 130 62.54 53.32 -28.87
C ASP A 130 61.39 53.41 -29.89
N LEU A 131 60.16 53.67 -29.44
CA LEU A 131 59.01 53.86 -30.30
C LEU A 131 58.92 55.30 -30.85
N PRO A 132 58.32 55.50 -32.03
CA PRO A 132 57.98 56.82 -32.53
C PRO A 132 57.13 57.58 -31.50
N ARG A 133 57.42 58.89 -31.30
CA ARG A 133 56.80 59.70 -30.23
C ARG A 133 55.27 59.65 -30.20
N GLY A 134 54.60 59.57 -31.35
CA GLY A 134 53.14 59.43 -31.43
C GLY A 134 52.68 58.08 -30.86
N ALA A 135 53.23 56.99 -31.37
CA ALA A 135 52.92 55.63 -30.93
C ALA A 135 53.24 55.40 -29.44
N ALA A 136 54.35 55.95 -28.94
CA ALA A 136 54.70 55.87 -27.53
C ALA A 136 53.67 56.57 -26.63
N ARG A 137 53.19 57.76 -27.03
CA ARG A 137 52.16 58.49 -26.26
C ARG A 137 50.84 57.73 -26.19
N ASP A 138 50.41 57.16 -27.31
CA ASP A 138 49.15 56.40 -27.37
C ASP A 138 49.24 55.12 -26.54
N ALA A 139 50.38 54.42 -26.60
CA ALA A 139 50.64 53.22 -25.79
C ALA A 139 50.68 53.53 -24.29
N VAL A 140 51.31 54.64 -23.87
CA VAL A 140 51.30 55.09 -22.47
C VAL A 140 49.88 55.44 -22.02
N ALA A 141 49.10 56.14 -22.86
CA ALA A 141 47.72 56.49 -22.53
C ALA A 141 46.82 55.26 -22.42
N ALA A 142 47.02 54.24 -23.27
CA ALA A 142 46.34 52.96 -23.16
C ALA A 142 46.69 52.23 -21.86
N ALA A 143 47.98 52.07 -21.55
CA ALA A 143 48.43 51.40 -20.33
C ALA A 143 47.88 52.08 -19.05
N LEU A 144 47.86 53.42 -19.00
CA LEU A 144 47.31 54.16 -17.87
C LEU A 144 45.77 54.03 -17.76
N ARG A 145 45.06 53.81 -18.87
CA ARG A 145 43.62 53.50 -18.85
C ARG A 145 43.37 52.08 -18.37
N ASP A 146 44.18 51.12 -18.79
CA ASP A 146 44.10 49.72 -18.36
C ASP A 146 44.37 49.59 -16.85
N ASP A 147 45.33 50.35 -16.34
CA ASP A 147 45.60 50.50 -14.89
C ASP A 147 44.46 51.23 -14.13
N GLY A 148 43.49 51.81 -14.85
CA GLY A 148 42.42 52.62 -14.28
C GLY A 148 42.92 53.94 -13.67
N LEU A 149 44.15 54.36 -13.94
CA LEU A 149 44.75 55.58 -13.39
C LEU A 149 44.45 56.82 -14.23
N ALA A 150 44.09 56.66 -15.51
CA ALA A 150 43.87 57.77 -16.43
C ALA A 150 42.70 58.67 -15.98
N ASP A 151 41.59 58.07 -15.59
CA ASP A 151 40.37 58.79 -15.23
C ASP A 151 40.32 59.16 -13.74
N PRO A 152 39.71 60.29 -13.37
CA PRO A 152 39.44 60.63 -11.97
C PRO A 152 38.62 59.55 -11.28
N TRP A 153 38.96 59.19 -10.05
CA TRP A 153 38.25 58.12 -9.33
C TRP A 153 36.99 58.58 -8.63
N VAL A 154 36.85 59.88 -8.41
CA VAL A 154 35.67 60.48 -7.79
C VAL A 154 34.70 60.92 -8.88
N PRO A 155 33.48 60.35 -8.96
CA PRO A 155 32.46 60.85 -9.87
C PRO A 155 31.95 62.22 -9.40
N VAL A 156 31.69 63.11 -10.37
CA VAL A 156 31.09 64.42 -10.16
C VAL A 156 29.57 64.25 -9.99
N GLN A 157 29.08 63.74 -8.86
CA GLN A 157 27.78 64.11 -8.25
C GLN A 157 27.39 63.23 -7.05
N SER A 158 26.89 63.90 -6.01
CA SER A 158 26.30 63.35 -4.78
C SER A 158 24.79 63.16 -4.95
N GLY A 159 24.31 61.92 -4.87
CA GLY A 159 22.89 61.59 -4.83
C GLY A 159 22.72 60.21 -4.19
N ALA A 160 21.84 60.13 -3.19
CA ALA A 160 21.75 59.10 -2.15
C ALA A 160 21.56 57.63 -2.62
N LEU A 161 21.71 56.71 -1.63
CA LEU A 161 21.21 55.32 -1.51
C LEU A 161 22.22 54.20 -1.86
N PRO A 162 22.02 52.94 -1.40
CA PRO A 162 21.59 52.40 -0.09
C PRO A 162 22.72 51.55 0.59
N THR A 163 22.43 50.95 1.77
CA THR A 163 23.27 50.04 2.59
C THR A 163 23.76 48.79 1.82
N PRO A 164 24.77 48.03 2.32
CA PRO A 164 25.68 47.29 1.44
C PRO A 164 25.03 46.00 0.96
N GLY A 165 24.83 45.95 -0.36
CA GLY A 165 24.65 44.71 -1.10
C GLY A 165 25.62 44.72 -2.28
N ARG A 166 26.27 43.58 -2.55
CA ARG A 166 26.75 43.30 -3.92
C ARG A 166 25.51 43.42 -4.84
N LYS A 167 25.69 43.73 -6.12
CA LYS A 167 24.63 44.09 -7.10
C LYS A 167 23.40 43.15 -7.26
N THR A 168 23.20 42.14 -6.42
CA THR A 168 22.01 41.29 -6.34
C THR A 168 21.82 40.83 -4.89
N SER A 169 20.95 41.50 -4.11
CA SER A 169 20.51 40.98 -2.82
C SER A 169 19.37 39.98 -3.05
N SER A 170 19.69 38.68 -2.99
CA SER A 170 18.75 37.55 -3.08
C SER A 170 18.07 37.23 -1.74
N ALA A 171 18.47 37.87 -0.64
CA ALA A 171 18.18 37.42 0.72
C ALA A 171 16.69 37.34 1.06
N ASP A 172 15.89 38.32 0.64
CA ASP A 172 14.44 38.31 0.89
C ASP A 172 13.72 37.24 0.05
N ALA A 173 14.26 36.92 -1.12
CA ALA A 173 13.76 35.83 -1.97
C ALA A 173 14.12 34.45 -1.40
N ASP A 174 15.30 34.34 -0.77
CA ASP A 174 15.80 33.11 -0.15
C ASP A 174 14.99 32.74 1.10
N GLU A 175 14.65 33.72 1.97
CA GLU A 175 13.85 33.45 3.17
C GLU A 175 12.39 33.13 2.85
N ALA A 176 11.80 33.82 1.86
CA ALA A 176 10.44 33.51 1.40
C ALA A 176 10.36 32.10 0.78
N ALA A 177 11.40 31.67 0.05
CA ALA A 177 11.50 30.31 -0.47
C ALA A 177 11.64 29.27 0.65
N LEU A 178 12.47 29.53 1.67
CA LEU A 178 12.59 28.67 2.85
C LEU A 178 11.28 28.55 3.63
N ALA A 179 10.56 29.66 3.84
CA ALA A 179 9.26 29.66 4.50
C ALA A 179 8.24 28.80 3.73
N LYS A 180 8.24 28.89 2.40
CA LYS A 180 7.40 28.05 1.55
C LYS A 180 7.74 26.56 1.70
N LEU A 181 9.02 26.20 1.65
CA LEU A 181 9.48 24.81 1.83
C LEU A 181 9.12 24.25 3.21
N ARG A 182 9.20 25.05 4.27
CA ARG A 182 8.73 24.66 5.62
C ARG A 182 7.21 24.39 5.63
N GLY A 183 6.44 25.20 4.91
CA GLY A 183 5.01 24.96 4.70
C GLY A 183 4.73 23.66 3.94
N GLU A 184 5.49 23.38 2.89
CA GLU A 184 5.37 22.13 2.11
C GLU A 184 5.73 20.89 2.96
N ALA A 185 6.79 20.98 3.78
CA ALA A 185 7.20 19.90 4.68
C ALA A 185 6.13 19.60 5.75
N THR A 186 5.55 20.64 6.36
CA THR A 186 4.47 20.46 7.35
C THR A 186 3.20 19.90 6.73
N ALA A 187 2.85 20.31 5.51
CA ALA A 187 1.73 19.72 4.77
C ALA A 187 1.98 18.24 4.43
N ALA A 188 3.22 17.86 4.08
CA ALA A 188 3.58 16.48 3.81
C ALA A 188 3.46 15.59 5.06
N ALA A 189 3.92 16.05 6.23
CA ALA A 189 3.75 15.34 7.50
C ALA A 189 2.26 15.13 7.84
N GLN A 190 1.42 16.15 7.67
CA GLN A 190 -0.03 16.02 7.86
C GLN A 190 -0.68 15.02 6.90
N ALA A 191 -0.17 14.92 5.66
CA ALA A 191 -0.66 13.95 4.69
C ALA A 191 -0.29 12.51 5.09
N VAL A 192 0.88 12.30 5.71
CA VAL A 192 1.27 11.00 6.28
C VAL A 192 0.33 10.62 7.42
N ASP A 193 0.09 11.51 8.38
CA ASP A 193 -0.82 11.26 9.50
C ASP A 193 -2.23 10.88 9.01
N ALA A 194 -2.75 11.59 8.01
CA ALA A 194 -4.04 11.30 7.40
C ALA A 194 -4.07 9.93 6.71
N ALA A 195 -3.03 9.59 5.93
CA ALA A 195 -2.93 8.30 5.25
C ALA A 195 -2.81 7.13 6.24
N GLU A 196 -2.10 7.32 7.36
CA GLU A 196 -1.99 6.31 8.41
C GLU A 196 -3.31 6.07 9.13
N ALA A 197 -4.09 7.13 9.37
CA ALA A 197 -5.44 7.02 9.89
C ALA A 197 -6.37 6.25 8.94
N ASP A 198 -6.24 6.45 7.62
CA ASP A 198 -6.99 5.73 6.59
C ASP A 198 -6.63 4.23 6.58
N LEU A 199 -5.34 3.91 6.62
CA LEU A 199 -4.86 2.54 6.71
C LEU A 199 -5.37 1.83 7.98
N ALA A 200 -5.37 2.53 9.12
CA ALA A 200 -5.91 1.99 10.37
C ALA A 200 -7.41 1.67 10.25
N ARG A 201 -8.19 2.55 9.59
CA ARG A 201 -9.62 2.30 9.31
C ARG A 201 -9.84 1.13 8.37
N ALA A 202 -9.02 1.00 7.32
CA ALA A 202 -9.10 -0.12 6.38
C ALA A 202 -8.84 -1.47 7.07
N ARG A 203 -7.82 -1.53 7.94
CA ARG A 203 -7.50 -2.71 8.77
C ARG A 203 -8.64 -3.13 9.68
N GLN A 204 -9.27 -2.16 10.34
CA GLN A 204 -10.45 -2.43 11.18
C GLN A 204 -11.61 -3.00 10.34
N GLY A 205 -11.81 -2.49 9.13
CA GLY A 205 -12.79 -3.01 8.18
C GLY A 205 -12.52 -4.46 7.76
N VAL A 206 -11.27 -4.79 7.43
CA VAL A 206 -10.84 -6.16 7.11
C VAL A 206 -11.10 -7.10 8.28
N ALA A 207 -10.63 -6.75 9.49
CA ALA A 207 -10.82 -7.56 10.68
C ALA A 207 -12.32 -7.80 11.01
N ALA A 208 -13.17 -6.79 10.81
CA ALA A 208 -14.61 -6.92 11.01
C ALA A 208 -15.25 -7.89 9.99
N SER A 209 -14.83 -7.84 8.72
CA SER A 209 -15.34 -8.76 7.68
C SER A 209 -14.89 -10.21 7.93
N GLU A 210 -13.65 -10.42 8.37
CA GLU A 210 -13.14 -11.75 8.70
C GLU A 210 -13.90 -12.36 9.89
N ALA A 211 -14.17 -11.56 10.92
CA ALA A 211 -14.98 -12.00 12.05
C ALA A 211 -16.40 -12.42 11.64
N ARG A 212 -17.02 -11.73 10.68
CA ARG A 212 -18.34 -12.11 10.13
C ARG A 212 -18.29 -13.40 9.33
N LEU A 213 -17.26 -13.60 8.50
CA LEU A 213 -17.08 -14.85 7.76
C LEU A 213 -16.93 -16.05 8.70
N VAL A 214 -16.16 -15.90 9.78
CA VAL A 214 -16.03 -16.94 10.81
C VAL A 214 -17.38 -17.28 11.45
N GLN A 215 -18.18 -16.26 11.80
CA GLN A 215 -19.52 -16.47 12.36
C GLN A 215 -20.47 -17.19 11.39
N LEU A 216 -20.41 -16.87 10.10
CA LEU A 216 -21.20 -17.56 9.07
C LEU A 216 -20.81 -19.03 8.94
N ASP A 217 -19.52 -19.34 8.89
CA ASP A 217 -19.02 -20.73 8.83
C ASP A 217 -19.39 -21.52 10.10
N GLU A 218 -19.29 -20.92 11.28
CA GLU A 218 -19.74 -21.53 12.53
C GLU A 218 -21.25 -21.84 12.52
N ALA A 219 -22.07 -20.91 12.04
CA ALA A 219 -23.51 -21.09 11.90
C ALA A 219 -23.86 -22.21 10.91
N ASP A 220 -23.12 -22.33 9.81
CA ASP A 220 -23.31 -23.38 8.81
C ASP A 220 -22.93 -24.76 9.35
N ARG A 221 -21.80 -24.86 10.07
CA ARG A 221 -21.40 -26.10 10.76
C ARG A 221 -22.43 -26.53 11.79
N ALA A 222 -22.97 -25.60 12.58
CA ALA A 222 -24.01 -25.90 13.56
C ALA A 222 -25.29 -26.43 12.89
N ARG A 223 -25.69 -25.83 11.75
CA ARG A 223 -26.82 -26.30 10.95
C ARG A 223 -26.59 -27.69 10.36
N GLU A 224 -25.39 -27.96 9.85
CA GLU A 224 -25.04 -29.30 9.35
C GLU A 224 -25.11 -30.36 10.46
N GLN A 225 -24.60 -30.04 11.66
CA GLN A 225 -24.66 -30.96 12.80
C GLN A 225 -26.11 -31.25 13.22
N ALA A 226 -26.95 -30.21 13.28
CA ALA A 226 -28.38 -30.35 13.56
C ALA A 226 -29.08 -31.24 12.53
N TRP A 227 -28.81 -31.01 11.24
CA TRP A 227 -29.35 -31.81 10.14
C TRP A 227 -28.87 -33.27 10.16
N ARG A 228 -27.58 -33.52 10.41
CA ARG A 228 -27.04 -34.88 10.60
C ARG A 228 -27.72 -35.59 11.76
N GLY A 229 -27.92 -34.89 12.88
CA GLY A 229 -28.63 -35.42 14.05
C GLY A 229 -30.11 -35.74 13.77
N GLU A 230 -30.80 -34.93 12.97
CA GLU A 230 -32.16 -35.23 12.49
C GLU A 230 -32.19 -36.44 11.56
N MET A 231 -31.25 -36.53 10.62
CA MET A 231 -31.14 -37.66 9.71
C MET A 231 -30.89 -38.96 10.46
N GLN A 232 -29.99 -38.97 11.44
CA GLN A 232 -29.71 -40.15 12.25
C GLN A 232 -30.92 -40.57 13.10
N ARG A 233 -31.65 -39.60 13.68
CA ARG A 233 -32.92 -39.87 14.37
C ARG A 233 -33.98 -40.47 13.42
N SER A 234 -34.09 -39.95 12.21
CA SER A 234 -35.03 -40.47 11.21
C SER A 234 -34.65 -41.90 10.77
N ALA A 235 -33.37 -42.17 10.53
CA ALA A 235 -32.86 -43.49 10.15
C ALA A 235 -33.10 -44.52 11.26
N ASN A 236 -32.84 -44.15 12.52
CA ASN A 236 -33.12 -45.00 13.68
C ASN A 236 -34.62 -45.32 13.81
N ARG A 237 -35.50 -44.36 13.54
CA ARG A 237 -36.96 -44.61 13.51
C ARG A 237 -37.34 -45.60 12.41
N TYR A 238 -36.79 -45.46 11.19
CA TYR A 238 -37.06 -46.41 10.11
C TYR A 238 -36.54 -47.82 10.41
N LEU A 239 -35.34 -47.95 10.98
CA LEU A 239 -34.78 -49.23 11.41
C LEU A 239 -35.62 -49.87 12.52
N ALA A 240 -36.10 -49.09 13.50
CA ALA A 240 -36.97 -49.60 14.56
C ALA A 240 -38.30 -50.13 14.01
N VAL A 241 -38.94 -49.40 13.08
CA VAL A 241 -40.19 -49.84 12.44
C VAL A 241 -39.97 -51.08 11.57
N ALA A 242 -38.90 -51.11 10.78
CA ALA A 242 -38.56 -52.27 9.95
C ALA A 242 -38.22 -53.51 10.79
N GLY A 243 -37.49 -53.34 11.90
CA GLY A 243 -37.21 -54.40 12.87
C GLY A 243 -38.48 -54.97 13.50
N ALA A 244 -39.41 -54.11 13.93
CA ALA A 244 -40.69 -54.55 14.49
C ALA A 244 -41.53 -55.33 13.47
N ALA A 245 -41.58 -54.87 12.21
CA ALA A 245 -42.27 -55.58 11.13
C ALA A 245 -41.63 -56.94 10.80
N GLY A 246 -40.29 -57.01 10.80
CA GLY A 246 -39.56 -58.26 10.58
C GLY A 246 -39.81 -59.30 11.67
N VAL A 247 -39.83 -58.87 12.95
CA VAL A 247 -40.16 -59.75 14.08
C VAL A 247 -41.59 -60.27 13.97
N ALA A 248 -42.56 -59.41 13.63
CA ALA A 248 -43.95 -59.85 13.44
C ALA A 248 -44.10 -60.88 12.31
N ALA A 249 -43.38 -60.70 11.20
CA ALA A 249 -43.37 -61.65 10.08
C ALA A 249 -42.76 -63.01 10.47
N LEU A 250 -41.65 -63.01 11.22
CA LEU A 250 -41.02 -64.24 11.70
C LEU A 250 -41.89 -64.99 12.71
N VAL A 251 -42.57 -64.27 13.61
CA VAL A 251 -43.53 -64.87 14.55
C VAL A 251 -44.72 -65.47 13.78
N GLY A 252 -45.27 -64.76 12.79
CA GLY A 252 -46.34 -65.28 11.94
C GLY A 252 -45.95 -66.55 11.17
N LEU A 253 -44.74 -66.58 10.58
CA LEU A 253 -44.21 -67.76 9.90
C LEU A 253 -43.93 -68.92 10.87
N GLY A 254 -43.38 -68.64 12.06
CA GLY A 254 -43.12 -69.66 13.07
C GLY A 254 -44.40 -70.31 13.61
N VAL A 255 -45.44 -69.50 13.86
CA VAL A 255 -46.76 -70.00 14.29
C VAL A 255 -47.41 -70.80 13.15
N GLY A 256 -47.38 -70.32 11.91
CA GLY A 256 -47.92 -71.04 10.75
C GLY A 256 -47.23 -72.40 10.55
N PHE A 257 -45.90 -72.44 10.64
CA PHE A 257 -45.13 -73.68 10.51
C PHE A 257 -45.40 -74.66 11.66
N PHE A 258 -45.56 -74.16 12.90
CA PHE A 258 -45.91 -74.98 14.04
C PHE A 258 -47.29 -75.65 13.89
N PHE A 259 -48.28 -74.94 13.34
CA PHE A 259 -49.60 -75.53 13.07
C PHE A 259 -49.57 -76.56 11.94
N ILE A 260 -48.75 -76.36 10.89
CA ILE A 260 -48.57 -77.34 9.81
C ILE A 260 -47.89 -78.61 10.35
N ALA A 261 -46.78 -78.46 11.10
CA ALA A 261 -46.06 -79.59 11.68
C ALA A 261 -46.90 -80.38 12.71
N ARG A 262 -47.82 -79.71 13.42
CA ARG A 262 -48.75 -80.37 14.34
C ARG A 262 -49.89 -81.08 13.61
N GLY A 263 -50.28 -80.62 12.43
CA GLY A 263 -51.22 -81.33 11.54
C GLY A 263 -50.68 -82.70 11.12
N ASP A 264 -49.42 -82.75 10.70
CA ASP A 264 -48.75 -84.00 10.29
C ASP A 264 -48.54 -84.96 11.48
N ALA A 265 -48.31 -84.42 12.68
CA ALA A 265 -48.17 -85.24 13.89
C ALA A 265 -49.49 -85.93 14.30
N ILE A 266 -50.65 -85.35 13.98
CA ILE A 266 -51.97 -85.97 14.24
C ILE A 266 -52.28 -87.07 13.20
N GLU A 267 -51.67 -87.03 12.01
CA GLU A 267 -51.88 -88.02 10.95
C GLU A 267 -51.12 -89.34 11.17
N SER A 268 -50.04 -89.33 11.97
CA SER A 268 -49.31 -90.55 12.35
C SER A 268 -50.01 -91.40 13.44
N GLY A 269 -51.12 -90.89 14.00
CA GLY A 269 -51.71 -91.40 15.24
C GLY A 269 -53.11 -91.99 15.14
N LYS A 270 -53.62 -92.44 13.98
CA LYS A 270 -54.93 -93.14 13.92
C LYS A 270 -54.96 -94.27 12.87
N LYS A 271 -54.60 -95.48 13.32
CA LYS A 271 -55.15 -96.73 12.75
C LYS A 271 -56.60 -96.85 13.23
N SER A 272 -57.53 -96.66 12.29
CA SER A 272 -59.02 -96.74 12.34
C SER A 272 -59.61 -95.35 12.06
N PHE A 273 -60.22 -95.08 10.90
CA PHE A 273 -61.48 -95.67 10.43
C PHE A 273 -61.71 -95.56 8.90
N SER A 274 -62.74 -96.30 8.49
CA SER A 274 -63.60 -96.35 7.29
C SER A 274 -63.46 -95.36 6.11
N THR A 275 -63.61 -95.97 4.92
CA THR A 275 -64.18 -95.47 3.65
C THR A 275 -63.45 -94.41 2.81
N ARG A 276 -63.35 -94.71 1.51
CA ARG A 276 -62.68 -93.94 0.45
C ARG A 276 -63.24 -92.52 0.25
N ALA A 277 -64.44 -92.23 0.76
CA ALA A 277 -65.12 -90.94 0.60
C ALA A 277 -64.55 -89.83 1.51
N GLU A 278 -64.09 -90.16 2.73
CA GLU A 278 -63.56 -89.15 3.67
C GLU A 278 -62.13 -88.67 3.29
N ARG A 279 -61.35 -89.50 2.59
CA ARG A 279 -59.99 -89.11 2.13
C ARG A 279 -60.01 -88.05 1.03
N ASP A 280 -61.02 -88.05 0.17
CA ASP A 280 -61.13 -87.06 -0.91
C ASP A 280 -61.61 -85.69 -0.41
N GLU A 281 -62.26 -85.63 0.74
CA GLU A 281 -62.72 -84.38 1.36
C GLU A 281 -61.59 -83.71 2.18
N ALA A 282 -60.79 -84.50 2.91
CA ALA A 282 -59.57 -84.03 3.58
C ALA A 282 -58.52 -83.49 2.58
N ALA A 283 -58.36 -84.13 1.42
CA ALA A 283 -57.45 -83.68 0.37
C ALA A 283 -57.89 -82.35 -0.27
N ARG A 284 -59.19 -82.04 -0.32
CA ARG A 284 -59.70 -80.74 -0.81
C ARG A 284 -59.48 -79.62 0.20
N HIS A 285 -59.63 -79.90 1.49
CA HIS A 285 -59.35 -78.92 2.55
C HIS A 285 -57.86 -78.60 2.68
N ALA A 286 -56.97 -79.58 2.49
CA ALA A 286 -55.52 -79.35 2.45
C ALA A 286 -55.08 -78.50 1.24
N ARG A 287 -55.70 -78.69 0.06
CA ARG A 287 -55.40 -77.86 -1.12
C ARG A 287 -55.94 -76.43 -1.00
N THR A 288 -57.08 -76.22 -0.35
CA THR A 288 -57.63 -74.86 -0.15
C THR A 288 -56.87 -74.08 0.92
N SER A 289 -56.39 -74.71 1.99
CA SER A 289 -55.56 -74.03 3.00
C SER A 289 -54.16 -73.66 2.47
N SER A 290 -53.56 -74.52 1.63
CA SER A 290 -52.29 -74.25 0.92
C SER A 290 -52.37 -73.04 -0.02
N LEU A 291 -53.48 -72.91 -0.77
CA LEU A 291 -53.71 -71.81 -1.71
C LEU A 291 -53.87 -70.45 -1.00
N ILE A 292 -54.55 -70.42 0.14
CA ILE A 292 -54.71 -69.19 0.94
C ILE A 292 -53.34 -68.74 1.50
N GLY A 293 -52.51 -69.69 1.96
CA GLY A 293 -51.15 -69.39 2.43
C GLY A 293 -50.28 -68.75 1.35
N PHE A 294 -50.35 -69.26 0.11
CA PHE A 294 -49.59 -68.71 -1.02
C PHE A 294 -50.10 -67.32 -1.45
N VAL A 295 -51.42 -67.11 -1.48
CA VAL A 295 -52.03 -65.84 -1.87
C VAL A 295 -51.71 -64.72 -0.88
N VAL A 296 -51.56 -65.02 0.41
CA VAL A 296 -51.16 -64.03 1.42
C VAL A 296 -49.64 -63.84 1.44
N ALA A 297 -48.83 -64.90 1.28
CA ALA A 297 -47.37 -64.79 1.36
C ALA A 297 -46.74 -64.06 0.16
N LEU A 298 -47.31 -64.20 -1.05
CA LEU A 298 -46.78 -63.61 -2.27
C LEU A 298 -46.68 -62.06 -2.23
N PRO A 299 -47.73 -61.30 -1.84
CA PRO A 299 -47.63 -59.84 -1.78
C PRO A 299 -46.59 -59.35 -0.76
N PHE A 300 -46.42 -60.02 0.38
CA PHE A 300 -45.38 -59.65 1.36
C PHE A 300 -43.96 -59.92 0.82
N ALA A 301 -43.76 -61.02 0.09
CA ALA A 301 -42.49 -61.29 -0.57
C ALA A 301 -42.17 -60.24 -1.65
N VAL A 302 -43.16 -59.85 -2.46
CA VAL A 302 -43.00 -58.79 -3.48
C VAL A 302 -42.68 -57.44 -2.83
N ILE A 303 -43.39 -57.06 -1.76
CA ILE A 303 -43.11 -55.82 -1.01
C ILE A 303 -41.69 -55.85 -0.43
N GLY A 304 -41.25 -56.99 0.12
CA GLY A 304 -39.89 -57.17 0.63
C GLY A 304 -38.82 -56.97 -0.44
N VAL A 305 -39.00 -57.58 -1.63
CA VAL A 305 -38.07 -57.43 -2.76
C VAL A 305 -38.04 -55.99 -3.29
N VAL A 306 -39.20 -55.33 -3.41
CA VAL A 306 -39.27 -53.93 -3.84
C VAL A 306 -38.58 -53.00 -2.85
N ALA A 307 -38.79 -53.20 -1.54
CA ALA A 307 -38.13 -52.41 -0.50
C ALA A 307 -36.60 -52.60 -0.50
N ALA A 308 -36.13 -53.84 -0.64
CA ALA A 308 -34.70 -54.15 -0.76
C ALA A 308 -34.07 -53.52 -2.01
N HIS A 309 -34.75 -53.60 -3.16
CA HIS A 309 -34.28 -52.99 -4.39
C HIS A 309 -34.22 -51.45 -4.30
N TYR A 310 -35.22 -50.82 -3.67
CA TYR A 310 -35.24 -49.37 -3.48
C TYR A 310 -34.14 -48.90 -2.53
N GLY A 311 -33.85 -49.67 -1.47
CA GLY A 311 -32.76 -49.40 -0.52
C GLY A 311 -31.38 -49.43 -1.19
N LEU A 312 -31.11 -50.48 -1.98
CA LEU A 312 -29.84 -50.63 -2.71
C LEU A 312 -29.63 -49.52 -3.74
N ARG A 313 -30.69 -49.13 -4.47
CA ARG A 313 -30.61 -48.05 -5.47
C ARG A 313 -30.33 -46.69 -4.83
N ARG A 314 -30.84 -46.45 -3.62
CA ARG A 314 -30.59 -45.21 -2.86
C ARG A 314 -29.15 -45.13 -2.33
N GLN A 315 -28.56 -46.25 -1.93
CA GLN A 315 -27.14 -46.30 -1.55
C GLN A 315 -26.20 -46.06 -2.74
N ALA A 316 -26.55 -46.56 -3.93
CA ALA A 316 -25.77 -46.30 -5.14
C ALA A 316 -25.78 -44.79 -5.53
N LEU A 317 -26.93 -44.13 -5.41
CA LEU A 317 -27.06 -42.69 -5.65
C LEU A 317 -26.37 -41.84 -4.57
N GLY A 318 -26.33 -42.32 -3.32
CA GLY A 318 -25.58 -41.68 -2.24
C GLY A 318 -24.07 -41.66 -2.49
N LYS A 319 -23.50 -42.74 -3.04
CA LYS A 319 -22.07 -42.80 -3.37
C LYS A 319 -21.68 -41.88 -4.53
N GLN A 320 -22.56 -41.65 -5.51
CA GLN A 320 -22.29 -40.71 -6.61
C GLN A 320 -22.30 -39.24 -6.16
N ARG A 321 -23.09 -38.88 -5.14
CA ARG A 321 -23.08 -37.50 -4.59
C ARG A 321 -21.87 -37.19 -3.71
N ILE A 322 -21.17 -38.20 -3.18
CA ILE A 322 -19.94 -38.00 -2.40
C ILE A 322 -18.71 -37.88 -3.32
N ALA A 323 -18.75 -38.45 -4.53
CA ALA A 323 -17.69 -38.28 -5.53
C ALA A 323 -17.76 -36.94 -6.29
N ALA A 324 -18.93 -36.29 -6.32
CA ALA A 324 -19.11 -34.92 -6.79
C ALA A 324 -19.13 -33.96 -5.60
N GLY A 325 -17.97 -33.79 -4.96
CA GLY A 325 -17.81 -32.78 -3.92
C GLY A 325 -18.12 -31.37 -4.45
N PRO A 326 -18.60 -30.46 -3.57
CA PRO A 326 -18.78 -29.05 -3.92
C PRO A 326 -17.41 -28.40 -4.09
N GLY A 327 -16.91 -28.35 -5.33
CA GLY A 327 -15.60 -27.75 -5.64
C GLY A 327 -14.98 -28.17 -6.97
N GLY A 328 -15.54 -29.16 -7.68
CA GLY A 328 -15.02 -29.60 -8.99
C GLY A 328 -15.41 -28.69 -10.15
N LEU A 329 -14.72 -27.55 -10.29
CA LEU A 329 -14.78 -26.67 -11.45
C LEU A 329 -14.12 -27.38 -12.65
N MET A 330 -14.90 -28.02 -13.52
CA MET A 330 -14.39 -28.54 -14.79
C MET A 330 -14.17 -27.39 -15.78
N ILE A 331 -12.93 -26.92 -15.87
CA ILE A 331 -12.44 -26.15 -17.01
C ILE A 331 -12.33 -27.12 -18.19
N ARG A 332 -13.12 -26.85 -19.24
CA ARG A 332 -13.06 -27.55 -20.52
C ARG A 332 -12.17 -26.72 -21.44
N PHE A 333 -11.00 -27.25 -21.81
CA PHE A 333 -10.30 -26.84 -23.02
C PHE A 333 -11.04 -27.42 -24.23
#